data_AF-A0A1D6FY61-F1
#
_entry.id   AF-A0A1D6FY61-F1
#
_cell.length_a   1.000
_cell.length_b   1.000
_cell.length_c   1.000
_cell.angle_alpha   90.00
_cell.angle_beta   90.00
_cell.angle_gamma   90.00
#
_symmetry.space_group_name_H-M   'P 1'
#
loop_
_entity.id
_entity.type
_entity.pdbx_description
1 polymer ?
#
loop_
_entity_poly.entity_id
_entity_poly.type
_entity_poly.pdbx_seq_one_letter_code
_entity_poly.pdbx_strand_id
1 'polypeptide(L)'
;MFWRMTGLSAASPVDTILDKENFTLEELLDEDEIIQECKALNSRLINFLRDKAQVEQLLRYVVEEVPDDAERKRSFKFPFIASEIFTCEIDVILRTLVEDEELMDLLFSFVKPDHPHSTLLSGYFSKVVICLVLRKTAPLMSYVQGHPEIVVQLVDLIGITSIMEVLIRLIGADETIYSNYGDTLQWLENTNVLEMIADKFNSSLSHKPLSFLLKLIVAMSI
;
A
#
# COMPACT_ATOMS: atom_id res chain seq x y z
N MET A 1 6.01 24.74 -42.30
CA MET A 1 6.72 25.49 -41.25
C MET A 1 5.70 26.39 -40.54
N PHE A 2 5.56 26.17 -39.23
CA PHE A 2 5.14 27.13 -38.22
C PHE A 2 3.77 27.81 -38.31
N TRP A 3 2.76 27.12 -37.78
CA TRP A 3 1.82 27.78 -36.88
C TRP A 3 2.07 27.23 -35.47
N ARG A 4 2.82 27.98 -34.66
CA ARG A 4 2.80 27.85 -33.21
C ARG A 4 1.52 28.51 -32.74
N MET A 5 0.45 27.72 -32.60
CA MET A 5 -0.58 28.05 -31.63
C MET A 5 0.05 27.79 -30.26
N THR A 6 0.46 28.87 -29.61
CA THR A 6 0.63 28.89 -28.15
C THR A 6 -0.66 28.37 -27.55
N GLY A 7 -0.62 27.12 -27.08
CA GLY A 7 -1.72 26.51 -26.36
C GLY A 7 -2.10 27.42 -25.21
N LEU A 8 -3.27 28.03 -25.30
CA LEU A 8 -4.06 28.31 -24.12
C LEU A 8 -4.36 26.93 -23.53
N SER A 9 -3.44 26.41 -22.70
CA SER A 9 -3.76 25.28 -21.84
C SER A 9 -4.92 25.77 -20.99
N ALA A 10 -6.12 25.24 -21.26
CA ALA A 10 -7.19 25.35 -20.28
C ALA A 10 -6.60 24.86 -18.96
N ALA A 11 -6.73 25.67 -17.90
CA ALA A 11 -6.27 25.27 -16.57
C ALA A 11 -6.92 23.91 -16.26
N SER A 12 -6.13 22.95 -15.79
CA SER A 12 -6.65 21.66 -15.38
C SER A 12 -7.76 21.88 -14.33
N PRO A 13 -8.84 21.09 -14.33
CA PRO A 13 -9.84 21.12 -13.26
C PRO A 13 -9.19 21.02 -11.87
N VAL A 14 -8.15 20.20 -11.75
CA VAL A 14 -7.34 20.07 -10.53
C VAL A 14 -6.63 21.38 -10.19
N ASP A 15 -5.98 22.03 -11.15
CA ASP A 15 -5.33 23.33 -10.92
C ASP A 15 -6.33 24.41 -10.49
N THR A 16 -7.55 24.35 -11.02
CA THR A 16 -8.64 25.26 -10.66
C THR A 16 -9.06 25.10 -9.20
N ILE A 17 -9.02 23.88 -8.65
CA ILE A 17 -9.24 23.65 -7.22
C ILE A 17 -8.06 24.15 -6.40
N LEU A 18 -6.83 23.87 -6.84
CA LEU A 18 -5.60 24.32 -6.17
C LEU A 18 -5.44 25.85 -6.14
N ASP A 19 -6.20 26.58 -6.96
CA ASP A 19 -6.26 28.05 -6.96
C ASP A 19 -7.21 28.62 -5.89
N LYS A 20 -8.06 27.79 -5.26
CA LYS A 20 -8.96 28.23 -4.17
C LYS A 20 -8.15 28.45 -2.89
N GLU A 21 -8.54 29.45 -2.09
CA GLU A 21 -7.83 29.74 -0.82
C GLU A 21 -8.00 28.63 0.24
N ASN A 22 -9.12 27.91 0.25
CA ASN A 22 -9.47 26.91 1.27
C ASN A 22 -10.03 25.62 0.64
N PHE A 23 -9.34 25.04 -0.34
CA PHE A 23 -9.73 23.72 -0.84
C PHE A 23 -9.39 22.61 0.17
N THR A 24 -10.04 21.47 0.02
CA THR A 24 -9.83 20.26 0.83
C THR A 24 -9.22 19.14 -0.01
N LEU A 25 -8.63 18.13 0.65
CA LEU A 25 -8.19 16.93 -0.04
C LEU A 25 -9.38 16.24 -0.72
N GLU A 26 -10.52 16.19 -0.05
CA GLU A 26 -11.75 15.57 -0.53
C GLU A 26 -12.26 16.20 -1.83
N GLU A 27 -12.15 17.53 -1.98
CA GLU A 27 -12.45 18.20 -3.24
C GLU A 27 -11.56 17.70 -4.38
N LEU A 28 -10.26 17.50 -4.13
CA LEU A 28 -9.33 16.96 -5.12
C LEU A 28 -9.61 15.49 -5.43
N LEU A 29 -9.89 14.67 -4.40
CA LEU A 29 -10.25 13.26 -4.59
C LEU A 29 -11.60 13.09 -5.30
N ASP A 30 -12.45 14.12 -5.27
CA ASP A 30 -13.70 14.13 -6.00
C ASP A 30 -13.55 14.46 -7.49
N GLU A 31 -12.41 14.97 -7.95
CA GLU A 31 -12.15 15.21 -9.36
C GLU A 31 -11.84 13.93 -10.14
N ASP A 32 -12.48 13.77 -11.30
CA ASP A 32 -12.31 12.57 -12.14
C ASP A 32 -10.90 12.45 -12.73
N GLU A 33 -10.20 13.58 -12.93
CA GLU A 33 -8.86 13.63 -13.51
C GLU A 33 -7.72 13.51 -12.47
N ILE A 34 -8.03 13.37 -11.17
CA ILE A 34 -7.03 13.38 -10.09
C ILE A 34 -5.91 12.35 -10.27
N ILE A 35 -6.26 11.12 -10.65
CA ILE A 35 -5.28 10.05 -10.89
C ILE A 35 -4.46 10.36 -12.15
N GLN A 36 -5.08 10.91 -13.19
CA GLN A 36 -4.39 11.26 -14.43
C GLN A 36 -3.39 12.39 -14.19
N GLU A 37 -3.74 13.41 -13.41
CA GLU A 37 -2.85 14.50 -13.02
C GLU A 37 -1.68 14.02 -12.15
N CYS A 38 -1.91 13.05 -11.26
CA CYS A 38 -0.84 12.35 -10.54
C CYS A 38 0.13 11.67 -11.51
N LYS A 39 -0.40 10.88 -12.47
CA LYS A 39 0.40 10.18 -13.49
C LYS A 39 1.12 11.13 -14.45
N ALA A 40 0.52 12.29 -14.72
CA ALA A 40 1.11 13.37 -15.51
C ALA A 40 2.16 14.18 -14.72
N LEU A 41 2.41 13.84 -13.46
CA LEU A 41 3.34 14.50 -12.57
C LEU A 41 3.04 16.00 -12.39
N ASN A 42 1.77 16.35 -12.22
CA ASN A 42 1.37 17.72 -11.91
C ASN A 42 2.08 18.20 -10.62
N SER A 43 3.03 19.12 -10.80
CA SER A 43 3.90 19.58 -9.72
C SER A 43 3.15 20.25 -8.57
N ARG A 44 2.06 20.98 -8.84
CA ARG A 44 1.26 21.64 -7.80
C ARG A 44 0.51 20.61 -6.97
N LEU A 45 -0.12 19.65 -7.64
CA LEU A 45 -0.81 18.56 -6.98
C LEU A 45 0.14 17.72 -6.13
N ILE A 46 1.29 17.31 -6.68
CA ILE A 46 2.28 16.51 -5.96
C ILE A 46 2.84 17.27 -4.75
N ASN A 47 3.09 18.58 -4.89
CA ASN A 47 3.57 19.40 -3.78
C ASN A 47 2.57 19.48 -2.63
N PHE A 48 1.26 19.44 -2.92
CA PHE A 48 0.24 19.33 -1.89
C PHE A 48 0.15 17.91 -1.30
N LEU A 49 0.04 16.88 -2.14
CA LEU A 49 -0.18 15.49 -1.70
C LEU A 49 1.00 14.90 -0.92
N ARG A 50 2.23 15.41 -1.10
CA ARG A 50 3.40 14.89 -0.41
C ARG A 50 3.47 15.29 1.08
N ASP A 51 2.65 16.23 1.52
CA ASP A 51 2.66 16.68 2.92
C ASP A 51 2.14 15.55 3.84
N LYS A 52 2.75 15.39 5.01
CA LYS A 52 2.43 14.31 5.96
C LYS A 52 0.93 14.18 6.22
N ALA A 53 0.24 15.29 6.48
CA ALA A 53 -1.20 15.28 6.74
C ALA A 53 -2.02 14.71 5.59
N GLN A 54 -1.60 14.95 4.34
CA GLN A 54 -2.30 14.41 3.16
C GLN A 54 -2.02 12.92 3.00
N VAL A 55 -0.76 12.50 3.18
CA VAL A 55 -0.38 11.08 3.13
C VAL A 55 -1.09 10.29 4.24
N GLU A 56 -1.18 10.84 5.46
CA GLU A 56 -1.93 10.25 6.56
C GLU A 56 -3.40 10.08 6.21
N GLN A 57 -4.05 11.12 5.69
CA GLN A 57 -5.46 11.06 5.32
C GLN A 57 -5.73 10.05 4.20
N LEU A 58 -4.82 9.97 3.21
CA LEU A 58 -4.89 8.96 2.16
C LEU A 58 -4.75 7.54 2.74
N LEU A 59 -3.85 7.33 3.71
CA LEU A 59 -3.72 6.04 4.40
C LEU A 59 -4.98 5.67 5.16
N ARG A 60 -5.59 6.62 5.89
CA ARG A 60 -6.85 6.37 6.61
C ARG A 60 -7.94 5.85 5.67
N TYR A 61 -8.07 6.40 4.46
CA TYR A 61 -9.01 5.85 3.47
C TYR A 61 -8.66 4.43 3.01
N VAL A 62 -7.39 4.02 3.06
CA VAL A 62 -6.94 2.69 2.67
C VAL A 62 -7.18 1.66 3.77
N VAL A 63 -6.98 2.03 5.04
CA VAL A 63 -6.98 1.08 6.16
C VAL A 63 -8.22 1.16 7.05
N GLU A 64 -8.87 2.31 7.19
CA GLU A 64 -10.02 2.49 8.09
C GLU A 64 -11.35 2.28 7.36
N GLU A 65 -12.30 1.62 8.02
CA GLU A 65 -13.67 1.54 7.53
C GLU A 65 -14.41 2.85 7.75
N VAL A 66 -15.06 3.34 6.69
CA VAL A 66 -15.92 4.51 6.80
C VAL A 66 -17.23 4.09 7.49
N PRO A 67 -17.67 4.78 8.57
CA PRO A 67 -18.91 4.44 9.23
C PRO A 67 -20.13 4.57 8.31
N ASP A 68 -21.15 3.73 8.54
CA ASP A 68 -22.33 3.54 7.68
C ASP A 68 -23.17 4.81 7.42
N ASP A 69 -22.98 5.86 8.22
CA ASP A 69 -23.66 7.15 8.11
C ASP A 69 -23.01 8.11 7.11
N ALA A 70 -21.81 7.80 6.64
CA ALA A 70 -21.15 8.57 5.59
C ALA A 70 -21.82 8.38 4.22
N GLU A 71 -21.75 9.41 3.37
CA GLU A 71 -22.25 9.32 2.00
C GLU A 71 -21.66 8.10 1.28
N ARG A 72 -22.52 7.11 0.96
CA ARG A 72 -22.16 5.85 0.25
C ARG A 72 -21.30 6.02 -1.01
N LYS A 73 -21.25 7.22 -1.60
CA LYS A 73 -20.37 7.52 -2.74
C LYS A 73 -18.91 7.68 -2.31
N ARG A 74 -18.67 8.31 -1.15
CA ARG A 74 -17.33 8.52 -0.56
C ARG A 74 -16.74 7.25 0.03
N SER A 75 -17.59 6.37 0.58
CA SER A 75 -17.17 5.11 1.21
C SER A 75 -16.44 4.14 0.27
N PHE A 76 -16.66 4.25 -1.05
CA PHE A 76 -15.95 3.44 -2.05
C PHE A 76 -14.99 4.25 -2.92
N LYS A 77 -15.33 5.51 -3.24
CA LYS A 77 -14.50 6.33 -4.12
C LYS A 77 -13.16 6.69 -3.47
N PHE A 78 -13.16 7.18 -2.24
CA PHE A 78 -11.93 7.68 -1.63
C PHE A 78 -10.91 6.57 -1.33
N PRO A 79 -11.28 5.40 -0.78
CA PRO A 79 -10.36 4.27 -0.65
C PRO A 79 -9.74 3.85 -2.00
N PHE A 80 -10.55 3.81 -3.05
CA PHE A 80 -10.08 3.51 -4.40
C PHE A 80 -9.07 4.55 -4.90
N ILE A 81 -9.44 5.84 -4.91
CA ILE A 81 -8.56 6.91 -5.40
C ILE A 81 -7.27 6.98 -4.57
N ALA A 82 -7.35 6.87 -3.24
CA ALA A 82 -6.19 6.91 -2.37
C ALA A 82 -5.21 5.76 -2.67
N SER A 83 -5.73 4.54 -2.83
CA SER A 83 -4.90 3.41 -3.24
C SER A 83 -4.26 3.64 -4.61
N GLU A 84 -4.99 4.23 -5.56
CA GLU A 84 -4.47 4.51 -6.91
C GLU A 84 -3.39 5.60 -6.88
N ILE A 85 -3.51 6.64 -6.05
CA ILE A 85 -2.48 7.67 -5.85
C ILE A 85 -1.16 7.05 -5.37
N PHE A 86 -1.18 6.17 -4.37
CA PHE A 86 0.03 5.46 -3.94
C PHE A 86 0.62 4.61 -5.08
N THR A 87 -0.22 3.90 -5.83
CA THR A 87 0.23 3.09 -6.97
C THR A 87 0.57 3.90 -8.23
N CYS A 88 0.47 5.23 -8.21
CA CYS A 88 1.10 6.08 -9.22
C CYS A 88 2.63 6.13 -9.05
N GLU A 89 3.17 5.56 -7.97
CA GLU A 89 4.60 5.39 -7.72
C GLU A 89 5.38 6.71 -7.64
N ILE A 90 4.71 7.77 -7.20
CA ILE A 90 5.30 9.11 -7.08
C ILE A 90 6.29 9.09 -5.91
N ASP A 91 7.58 9.16 -6.24
CA ASP A 91 8.68 8.93 -5.31
C ASP A 91 8.59 9.78 -4.02
N VAL A 92 8.26 11.07 -4.15
CA VAL A 92 8.18 11.99 -2.99
C VAL A 92 7.05 11.62 -2.03
N ILE A 93 5.92 11.12 -2.54
CA ILE A 93 4.77 10.69 -1.71
C ILE A 93 5.14 9.39 -0.98
N LEU A 94 5.74 8.43 -1.70
CA LEU A 94 6.19 7.17 -1.11
C LEU A 94 7.31 7.38 -0.08
N ARG A 95 8.21 8.35 -0.29
CA ARG A 95 9.22 8.72 0.71
C ARG A 95 8.58 9.28 1.98
N THR A 96 7.65 10.22 1.87
CA THR A 96 6.91 10.73 3.04
C THR A 96 6.31 9.58 3.85
N LEU A 97 5.70 8.59 3.18
CA LEU A 97 5.15 7.41 3.85
C LEU A 97 6.20 6.58 4.58
N VAL A 98 7.27 6.15 3.91
CA VAL A 98 8.23 5.19 4.50
C VAL A 98 9.27 5.81 5.44
N GLU A 99 9.45 7.12 5.40
CA GLU A 99 10.39 7.86 6.26
C GLU A 99 9.73 8.33 7.58
N ASP A 100 8.41 8.18 7.73
CA ASP A 100 7.65 8.56 8.92
C ASP A 100 7.09 7.31 9.63
N GLU A 101 7.57 7.06 10.85
CA GLU A 101 7.21 5.88 11.64
C GLU A 101 5.71 5.84 11.97
N GLU A 102 5.08 6.99 12.24
CA GLU A 102 3.64 7.05 12.57
C GLU A 102 2.77 6.69 11.36
N LEU A 103 3.21 7.05 10.14
CA LEU A 103 2.51 6.66 8.92
C LEU A 103 2.65 5.16 8.62
N MET A 104 3.83 4.59 8.88
CA MET A 104 4.07 3.15 8.75
C MET A 104 3.27 2.36 9.80
N ASP A 105 3.21 2.86 11.03
CA ASP A 105 2.37 2.32 12.11
C ASP A 105 0.89 2.35 11.72
N LEU A 106 0.43 3.44 11.11
CA LEU A 106 -0.94 3.57 10.61
C LEU A 106 -1.22 2.55 9.50
N LEU A 107 -0.33 2.43 8.50
CA LEU A 107 -0.49 1.46 7.42
C LEU A 107 -0.59 0.03 7.97
N PHE A 108 0.31 -0.37 8.86
CA PHE A 108 0.35 -1.72 9.43
C PHE A 108 -0.63 -1.94 10.59
N SER A 109 -1.29 -0.90 11.09
CA SER A 109 -2.42 -1.06 12.01
C SER A 109 -3.55 -1.92 11.40
N PHE A 110 -3.64 -1.95 10.07
CA PHE A 110 -4.62 -2.75 9.34
C PHE A 110 -4.57 -4.25 9.66
N VAL A 111 -3.40 -4.80 10.00
CA VAL A 111 -3.24 -6.24 10.27
C VAL A 111 -3.37 -6.59 11.75
N LYS A 112 -3.59 -5.59 12.61
CA LYS A 112 -3.75 -5.84 14.05
C LYS A 112 -5.05 -6.59 14.33
N PRO A 113 -5.09 -7.50 15.34
CA PRO A 113 -6.24 -8.38 15.57
C PRO A 113 -7.56 -7.66 15.89
N ASP A 114 -7.50 -6.44 16.40
CA ASP A 114 -8.61 -5.57 16.76
C ASP A 114 -9.20 -4.79 15.57
N HIS A 115 -8.56 -4.85 14.40
CA HIS A 115 -9.03 -4.18 13.19
C HIS A 115 -10.09 -5.02 12.46
N PRO A 116 -11.19 -4.43 11.94
CA PRO A 116 -12.05 -5.11 10.99
C PRO A 116 -11.34 -5.30 9.65
N HIS A 117 -11.32 -6.53 9.14
CA HIS A 117 -10.62 -6.88 7.89
C HIS A 117 -11.62 -7.12 6.75
N SER A 118 -12.18 -6.05 6.18
CA SER A 118 -13.02 -6.21 4.98
C SER A 118 -12.19 -6.65 3.78
N THR A 119 -12.79 -7.47 2.90
CA THR A 119 -12.14 -7.94 1.67
C THR A 119 -11.72 -6.78 0.77
N LEU A 120 -12.49 -5.69 0.76
CA LEU A 120 -12.22 -4.51 -0.05
C LEU A 120 -10.96 -3.77 0.44
N LEU A 121 -10.92 -3.36 1.71
CA LEU A 121 -9.78 -2.65 2.26
C LEU A 121 -8.52 -3.53 2.26
N SER A 122 -8.67 -4.84 2.47
CA SER A 122 -7.55 -5.79 2.32
C SER A 122 -6.91 -5.72 0.93
N GLY A 123 -7.71 -5.51 -0.11
CA GLY A 123 -7.23 -5.31 -1.47
C GLY A 123 -6.47 -3.99 -1.65
N TYR A 124 -6.95 -2.90 -1.06
CA TYR A 124 -6.28 -1.60 -1.12
C TYR A 124 -4.99 -1.57 -0.30
N PHE A 125 -5.02 -2.08 0.94
CA PHE A 125 -3.83 -2.30 1.76
C PHE A 125 -2.77 -3.11 0.99
N SER A 126 -3.17 -4.24 0.41
CA SER A 126 -2.27 -5.09 -0.37
C SER A 126 -1.64 -4.36 -1.55
N LYS A 127 -2.42 -3.58 -2.31
CA LYS A 127 -1.89 -2.74 -3.40
C LYS A 127 -0.80 -1.79 -2.92
N VAL A 128 -1.03 -1.08 -1.81
CA VAL A 128 -0.09 -0.10 -1.27
C VAL A 128 1.19 -0.80 -0.80
N VAL A 129 1.07 -1.87 0.00
CA VAL A 129 2.24 -2.62 0.49
C VAL A 129 3.04 -3.23 -0.65
N ILE A 130 2.39 -3.83 -1.65
CA ILE A 130 3.10 -4.38 -2.83
C ILE A 130 3.79 -3.27 -3.62
N CYS A 131 3.19 -2.07 -3.74
CA CYS A 131 3.86 -0.92 -4.34
C CYS A 131 5.12 -0.53 -3.56
N LEU A 132 5.07 -0.53 -2.22
CA LEU A 132 6.23 -0.27 -1.38
C LEU A 132 7.30 -1.36 -1.51
N VAL A 133 6.91 -2.64 -1.58
CA VAL A 133 7.85 -3.75 -1.86
C VAL A 133 8.60 -3.51 -3.17
N LEU A 134 7.93 -2.98 -4.20
CA LEU A 134 8.53 -2.74 -5.52
C LEU A 134 9.36 -1.46 -5.60
N ARG A 135 8.97 -0.40 -4.88
CA ARG A 135 9.53 0.96 -5.06
C ARG A 135 10.33 1.47 -3.87
N LYS A 136 10.11 0.91 -2.69
CA LYS A 136 10.70 1.31 -1.40
C LYS A 136 11.09 0.10 -0.55
N THR A 137 11.65 -0.94 -1.20
CA THR A 137 11.98 -2.23 -0.57
C THR A 137 12.82 -2.08 0.68
N ALA A 138 13.96 -1.38 0.61
CA ALA A 138 14.88 -1.28 1.73
C ALA A 138 14.28 -0.60 2.98
N PRO A 139 13.65 0.60 2.88
CA PRO A 139 12.94 1.20 4.02
C PRO A 139 11.81 0.33 4.57
N LEU A 140 10.99 -0.26 3.69
CA LEU A 140 9.90 -1.14 4.09
C LEU A 140 10.40 -2.37 4.87
N MET A 141 11.41 -3.05 4.34
CA MET A 141 11.98 -4.24 4.98
C MET A 141 12.65 -3.88 6.30
N SER A 142 13.37 -2.76 6.37
CA SER A 142 13.93 -2.26 7.63
C SER A 142 12.85 -2.04 8.69
N TYR A 143 11.69 -1.52 8.31
CA TYR A 143 10.56 -1.33 9.22
C TYR A 143 9.97 -2.67 9.69
N VAL A 144 9.68 -3.59 8.76
CA VAL A 144 9.09 -4.90 9.08
C VAL A 144 10.04 -5.75 9.92
N GLN A 145 11.35 -5.68 9.69
CA GLN A 145 12.36 -6.36 10.51
C GLN A 145 12.44 -5.81 11.94
N GLY A 146 12.16 -4.51 12.12
CA GLY A 146 12.03 -3.89 13.44
C GLY A 146 10.74 -4.28 14.19
N HIS A 147 9.74 -4.78 13.47
CA HIS A 147 8.39 -5.09 13.95
C HIS A 147 7.98 -6.52 13.57
N PRO A 148 8.65 -7.56 14.12
CA PRO A 148 8.43 -8.96 13.74
C PRO A 148 6.98 -9.44 13.95
N GLU A 149 6.22 -8.81 14.85
CA GLU A 149 4.81 -9.07 15.08
C GLU A 149 3.93 -8.85 13.85
N ILE A 150 4.35 -8.00 12.90
CA ILE A 150 3.62 -7.77 11.64
C ILE A 150 3.53 -9.07 10.84
N VAL A 151 4.62 -9.85 10.80
CA VAL A 151 4.64 -11.12 10.06
C VAL A 151 3.69 -12.13 10.70
N VAL A 152 3.67 -12.18 12.03
CA VAL A 152 2.73 -13.01 12.81
C VAL A 152 1.28 -12.64 12.46
N GLN A 153 0.97 -11.36 12.47
CA GLN A 153 -0.36 -10.82 12.15
C GLN A 153 -0.77 -11.12 10.71
N LEU A 154 0.13 -10.97 9.74
CA LEU A 154 -0.11 -11.35 8.34
C LEU A 154 -0.39 -12.85 8.18
N VAL A 155 0.35 -13.71 8.88
CA VAL A 155 0.12 -15.16 8.90
C VAL A 155 -1.23 -15.49 9.54
N ASP A 156 -1.64 -14.76 10.57
CA ASP A 156 -2.94 -14.97 11.20
C ASP A 156 -4.12 -14.67 10.27
N LEU A 157 -3.91 -13.76 9.33
CA LEU A 157 -4.88 -13.29 8.33
C LEU A 157 -4.72 -13.95 6.96
N ILE A 158 -3.87 -14.97 6.83
CA ILE A 158 -3.49 -15.60 5.55
C ILE A 158 -4.66 -16.19 4.76
N GLY A 159 -5.81 -16.41 5.40
CA GLY A 159 -7.05 -16.80 4.72
C GLY A 159 -7.59 -15.74 3.75
N ILE A 160 -7.16 -14.49 3.86
CA ILE A 160 -7.51 -13.39 2.96
C ILE A 160 -6.51 -13.36 1.80
N THR A 161 -6.98 -13.55 0.57
CA THR A 161 -6.13 -13.63 -0.64
C THR A 161 -5.16 -12.46 -0.76
N SER A 162 -5.62 -11.23 -0.53
CA SER A 162 -4.79 -10.04 -0.64
C SER A 162 -3.67 -9.97 0.41
N ILE A 163 -3.91 -10.50 1.62
CA ILE A 163 -2.90 -10.60 2.68
C ILE A 163 -1.89 -11.70 2.36
N MET A 164 -2.37 -12.84 1.87
CA MET A 164 -1.52 -13.92 1.39
C MET A 164 -0.55 -13.44 0.30
N GLU A 165 -1.02 -12.62 -0.64
CA GLU A 165 -0.18 -12.02 -1.68
C GLU A 165 0.87 -11.07 -1.10
N VAL A 166 0.52 -10.24 -0.11
CA VAL A 166 1.47 -9.38 0.61
C VAL A 166 2.57 -10.22 1.26
N LEU A 167 2.20 -11.28 1.97
CA LEU A 167 3.16 -12.14 2.68
C LEU A 167 4.15 -12.80 1.70
N ILE A 168 3.66 -13.34 0.58
CA ILE A 168 4.52 -13.91 -0.47
C ILE A 168 5.48 -12.85 -1.03
N ARG A 169 4.98 -11.63 -1.29
CA ARG A 169 5.80 -10.55 -1.85
C ARG A 169 6.82 -10.00 -0.85
N LEU A 170 6.52 -9.96 0.44
CA LEU A 170 7.46 -9.55 1.48
C LEU A 170 8.59 -10.58 1.62
N ILE A 171 8.25 -11.87 1.63
CA ILE A 171 9.24 -12.96 1.72
C ILE A 171 10.16 -12.97 0.48
N GLY A 172 9.59 -12.79 -0.72
CA GLY A 172 10.35 -12.75 -1.98
C GLY A 172 10.93 -11.38 -2.35
N ALA A 173 10.77 -10.35 -1.53
CA ALA A 173 11.14 -8.98 -1.87
C ALA A 173 12.64 -8.82 -2.17
N ASP A 174 13.48 -9.59 -1.47
CA ASP A 174 14.93 -9.45 -1.52
C ASP A 174 15.61 -10.29 -2.62
N GLU A 175 14.88 -11.20 -3.29
CA GLU A 175 15.42 -11.95 -4.45
C GLU A 175 15.80 -11.02 -5.62
N THR A 176 15.21 -9.82 -5.65
CA THR A 176 15.45 -8.83 -6.73
C THR A 176 16.70 -7.97 -6.51
N ILE A 177 17.32 -8.01 -5.33
CA ILE A 177 18.57 -7.30 -5.02
C ILE A 177 19.66 -8.36 -4.78
N TYR A 178 20.32 -8.75 -5.87
CA TYR A 178 21.38 -9.78 -6.00
C TYR A 178 22.60 -9.68 -5.04
N SER A 179 22.54 -8.95 -3.93
CA SER A 179 23.65 -8.76 -2.98
C SER A 179 23.40 -9.21 -1.54
N ASN A 180 22.18 -9.58 -1.12
CA ASN A 180 21.89 -9.79 0.32
C ASN A 180 21.10 -11.05 0.72
N TYR A 181 21.14 -12.11 -0.11
CA TYR A 181 20.46 -13.40 0.16
C TYR A 181 20.71 -13.98 1.57
N GLY A 182 21.91 -13.77 2.12
CA GLY A 182 22.28 -14.28 3.45
C GLY A 182 21.52 -13.65 4.61
N ASP A 183 21.24 -12.35 4.54
CA ASP A 183 20.58 -11.63 5.63
C ASP A 183 19.07 -11.93 5.68
N THR A 184 18.46 -12.16 4.51
CA THR A 184 17.03 -12.51 4.39
C THR A 184 16.75 -13.96 4.80
N LEU A 185 17.59 -14.92 4.39
CA LEU A 185 17.47 -16.29 4.89
C LEU A 185 17.62 -16.34 6.41
N GLN A 186 18.56 -15.57 6.97
CA GLN A 186 18.72 -15.47 8.41
C GLN A 186 17.50 -14.82 9.09
N TRP A 187 16.91 -13.78 8.51
CA TRP A 187 15.68 -13.16 9.04
C TRP A 187 14.48 -14.10 8.98
N LEU A 188 14.27 -14.80 7.85
CA LEU A 188 13.18 -15.77 7.68
C LEU A 188 13.32 -16.96 8.63
N GLU A 189 14.54 -17.48 8.79
CA GLU A 189 14.87 -18.53 9.76
C GLU A 189 14.62 -18.08 11.19
N ASN A 190 15.03 -16.85 11.55
CA ASN A 190 14.79 -16.29 12.89
C ASN A 190 13.31 -16.03 13.18
N THR A 191 12.54 -15.61 12.17
CA THR A 191 11.11 -15.29 12.33
C THR A 191 10.26 -16.57 12.32
N ASN A 192 10.82 -17.70 11.90
CA ASN A 192 10.19 -19.02 11.89
C ASN A 192 8.85 -19.05 11.14
N VAL A 193 8.74 -18.23 10.08
CA VAL A 193 7.51 -18.00 9.32
C VAL A 193 6.92 -19.30 8.76
N LEU A 194 7.79 -20.22 8.35
CA LEU A 194 7.40 -21.53 7.84
C LEU A 194 6.67 -22.39 8.88
N GLU A 195 7.16 -22.42 10.12
CA GLU A 195 6.51 -23.18 11.20
C GLU A 195 5.18 -22.52 11.58
N MET A 196 5.14 -21.19 11.68
CA MET A 196 3.89 -20.46 11.95
C MET A 196 2.81 -20.73 10.91
N ILE A 197 3.20 -20.72 9.63
CA ILE A 197 2.33 -21.07 8.51
C ILE A 197 1.87 -22.53 8.65
N ALA A 198 2.81 -23.47 8.85
CA ALA A 198 2.50 -24.89 8.98
C ALA A 198 1.51 -25.16 10.13
N ASP A 199 1.70 -24.53 11.28
CA ASP A 199 0.83 -24.64 12.45
C ASP A 199 -0.57 -24.08 12.18
N LYS A 200 -0.65 -22.93 11.50
CA LYS A 200 -1.94 -22.34 11.08
C LYS A 200 -2.70 -23.28 10.13
N PHE A 201 -2.02 -23.92 9.19
CA PHE A 201 -2.64 -24.88 8.26
C PHE A 201 -2.94 -26.24 8.88
N ASN A 202 -2.15 -26.69 9.86
CA ASN A 202 -2.39 -27.94 10.59
C ASN A 202 -3.59 -27.82 11.54
N SER A 203 -3.80 -26.65 12.15
CA SER A 203 -4.96 -26.36 12.98
C SER A 203 -6.23 -26.08 12.15
N SER A 204 -6.09 -25.48 10.97
CA SER A 204 -7.19 -25.25 10.03
C SER A 204 -7.37 -26.42 9.05
N LEU A 205 -7.92 -27.54 9.53
CA LEU A 205 -8.35 -28.72 8.74
C LEU A 205 -9.44 -28.39 7.70
N SER A 206 -9.13 -27.60 6.68
CA SER A 206 -9.97 -27.40 5.50
C SER A 206 -9.11 -27.23 4.25
N HIS A 207 -9.09 -28.27 3.42
CA HIS A 207 -8.63 -28.41 2.03
C HIS A 207 -8.28 -27.15 1.18
N LYS A 208 -7.33 -26.31 1.60
CA LYS A 208 -6.58 -25.41 0.69
C LYS A 208 -5.06 -25.24 1.02
N PRO A 209 -4.23 -26.28 1.25
CA PRO A 209 -2.85 -26.04 1.68
C PRO A 209 -1.77 -26.28 0.60
N LEU A 210 -2.01 -27.13 -0.40
CA LEU A 210 -0.93 -27.65 -1.25
C LEU A 210 -0.40 -26.64 -2.27
N SER A 211 -1.28 -25.90 -2.96
CA SER A 211 -0.83 -24.88 -3.91
C SER A 211 -0.15 -23.70 -3.22
N PHE A 212 -0.51 -23.42 -1.96
CA PHE A 212 0.11 -22.37 -1.16
C PHE A 212 1.48 -22.77 -0.65
N LEU A 213 1.61 -23.93 0.01
CA LEU A 213 2.91 -24.46 0.42
C LEU A 213 3.83 -24.64 -0.79
N LEU A 214 3.32 -25.10 -1.94
CA LEU A 214 4.11 -25.18 -3.17
C LEU A 214 4.57 -23.81 -3.66
N LYS A 215 3.71 -22.77 -3.65
CA LYS A 215 4.11 -21.41 -4.05
C LYS A 215 5.12 -20.80 -3.09
N LEU A 216 4.95 -21.03 -1.79
CA LEU A 216 5.86 -20.52 -0.76
C LEU A 216 7.20 -21.25 -0.80
N ILE A 217 7.19 -22.59 -0.91
CA ILE A 217 8.39 -23.41 -1.11
C ILE A 217 9.09 -23.00 -2.41
N VAL A 218 8.35 -22.80 -3.51
CA VAL A 218 8.94 -22.33 -4.78
C VAL A 218 9.54 -20.93 -4.63
N ALA A 219 8.86 -20.00 -3.97
CA ALA A 219 9.37 -18.67 -3.66
C ALA A 219 10.50 -18.65 -2.60
N MET A 220 10.87 -19.80 -2.03
CA MET A 220 12.02 -19.97 -1.14
C MET A 220 13.10 -20.88 -1.73
N SER A 221 12.83 -21.52 -2.87
CA SER A 221 13.71 -22.52 -3.51
C SER A 221 14.29 -22.03 -4.85
N ILE A 222 13.90 -20.84 -5.29
CA ILE A 222 14.52 -20.11 -6.41
C ILE A 222 15.60 -19.20 -5.84
#